data_AF-A0AAN8PM39-F1
#
_entry.id   AF-A0AAN8PM39-F1
#
_cell.length_a   1.000
_cell.length_b   1.000
_cell.length_c   1.000
_cell.angle_alpha   90.00
_cell.angle_beta   90.00
_cell.angle_gamma   90.00
#
_symmetry.space_group_name_H-M   'P 1'
#
loop_
_entity.id
_entity.type
_entity.pdbx_description
1 polymer ?
#
loop_
_entity_poly.entity_id
_entity_poly.type
_entity_poly.pdbx_seq_one_letter_code
_entity_poly.pdbx_strand_id
1 'polypeptide(L)'
;MLTETEKSGFESILKKLPIAKLISLKDTVTKGRITTKHSYETIQAIISHSGTPKSLLTRQKMGRKYLFQYLTENEIVVPLHSEKELIIDKILEFWKSDLTIIVESDKKQNTASTSKDSAAKVVKKNKKPQKTDGKLGSVKNTERNQQEAKKSPSKIKIEQQLQYIKEKEKALEREQQLQIIREKARELEEKLKQHEEKEKKNVQGKKKVGDKSGEGTQKKKKKLKTDEESNQQNQTIAKEKIKKKKQSVPVNPAISVGFT
;
A
#
# COMPACT_ATOMS: atom_id res chain seq x y z
N MET A 1 -7.80 -26.50 -7.15
CA MET A 1 -8.34 -25.34 -6.42
C MET A 1 -7.44 -24.16 -6.75
N LEU A 2 -8.03 -23.01 -7.07
CA LEU A 2 -7.25 -21.81 -7.40
C LEU A 2 -6.63 -21.17 -6.14
N THR A 3 -5.46 -20.55 -6.31
CA THR A 3 -4.85 -19.67 -5.29
C THR A 3 -5.63 -18.36 -5.14
N GLU A 4 -5.33 -17.57 -4.11
CA GLU A 4 -5.95 -16.25 -3.92
C GLU A 4 -5.52 -15.23 -4.98
N THR A 5 -4.24 -15.27 -5.42
CA THR A 5 -3.73 -14.47 -6.54
C THR A 5 -4.45 -14.81 -7.84
N GLU A 6 -4.61 -16.11 -8.15
CA GLU A 6 -5.37 -16.59 -9.31
C GLU A 6 -6.84 -16.15 -9.27
N LYS A 7 -7.52 -16.26 -8.12
CA LYS A 7 -8.92 -15.81 -7.95
C LYS A 7 -9.06 -14.31 -8.24
N SER A 8 -8.20 -13.47 -7.66
CA SER A 8 -8.21 -12.01 -7.87
C SER A 8 -7.92 -11.65 -9.33
N GLY A 9 -6.95 -12.32 -9.96
CA GLY A 9 -6.65 -12.20 -11.38
C GLY A 9 -7.84 -12.59 -12.27
N PHE A 10 -8.51 -13.72 -11.98
CA PHE A 10 -9.72 -14.12 -12.69
C PHE A 10 -10.87 -13.13 -12.49
N GLU A 11 -11.12 -12.65 -11.28
CA GLU A 11 -12.16 -11.64 -11.03
C GLU A 11 -11.91 -10.38 -11.86
N SER A 12 -10.65 -9.94 -11.91
CA SER A 12 -10.18 -8.78 -12.69
C SER A 12 -10.34 -8.96 -14.21
N ILE A 13 -10.08 -10.16 -14.76
CA ILE A 13 -10.32 -10.45 -16.18
C ILE A 13 -11.83 -10.58 -16.46
N LEU A 14 -12.57 -11.30 -15.61
CA LEU A 14 -13.99 -11.62 -15.83
C LEU A 14 -14.89 -10.38 -15.72
N LYS A 15 -14.54 -9.39 -14.88
CA LYS A 15 -15.19 -8.06 -14.84
C LYS A 15 -15.17 -7.33 -16.20
N LYS A 16 -14.24 -7.65 -17.10
CA LYS A 16 -14.09 -7.04 -18.44
C LYS A 16 -14.90 -7.76 -19.53
N LEU A 17 -15.47 -8.93 -19.24
CA LEU A 17 -16.26 -9.68 -20.22
C LEU A 17 -17.71 -9.14 -20.24
N PRO A 18 -18.32 -8.94 -21.43
CA PRO A 18 -19.73 -8.59 -21.52
C PRO A 18 -20.61 -9.73 -21.00
N ILE A 19 -21.73 -9.37 -20.36
CA ILE A 19 -22.60 -10.28 -19.59
C ILE A 19 -22.99 -11.54 -20.37
N ALA A 20 -23.31 -11.43 -21.66
CA ALA A 20 -23.65 -12.60 -22.49
C ALA A 20 -22.51 -13.63 -22.63
N LYS A 21 -21.24 -13.18 -22.71
CA LYS A 21 -20.06 -14.06 -22.70
C LYS A 21 -19.79 -14.63 -21.32
N LEU A 22 -20.05 -13.84 -20.27
CA LEU A 22 -19.88 -14.25 -18.87
C LEU A 22 -20.86 -15.37 -18.49
N ILE A 23 -22.14 -15.23 -18.83
CA ILE A 23 -23.17 -16.28 -18.64
C ILE A 23 -22.77 -17.53 -19.45
N SER A 24 -22.46 -17.37 -20.74
CA SER A 24 -21.99 -18.48 -21.59
C SER A 24 -20.78 -19.22 -20.98
N LEU A 25 -19.83 -18.49 -20.40
CA LEU A 25 -18.65 -19.07 -19.77
C LEU A 25 -19.04 -19.85 -18.51
N LYS A 26 -19.87 -19.26 -17.62
CA LYS A 26 -20.42 -19.92 -16.43
C LYS A 26 -21.08 -21.24 -16.80
N ASP A 27 -21.95 -21.27 -17.81
CA ASP A 27 -22.65 -22.50 -18.19
C ASP A 27 -21.69 -23.61 -18.66
N THR A 28 -20.65 -23.26 -19.42
CA THR A 28 -19.61 -24.24 -19.82
C THR A 28 -18.71 -24.70 -18.67
N VAL A 29 -18.59 -23.93 -17.57
CA VAL A 29 -17.76 -24.26 -16.41
C VAL A 29 -18.55 -25.09 -15.40
N THR A 30 -19.78 -24.67 -15.08
CA THR A 30 -20.68 -25.35 -14.13
C THR A 30 -21.44 -26.53 -14.75
N LYS A 31 -21.29 -26.77 -16.07
CA LYS A 31 -22.09 -27.71 -16.87
C LYS A 31 -23.60 -27.41 -16.78
N GLY A 32 -23.96 -26.13 -16.79
CA GLY A 32 -25.34 -25.63 -16.67
C GLY A 32 -25.99 -25.81 -15.29
N ARG A 33 -25.30 -26.40 -14.30
CA ARG A 33 -25.88 -26.79 -13.01
C ARG A 33 -26.21 -25.64 -12.06
N ILE A 34 -25.86 -24.40 -12.41
CA ILE A 34 -25.98 -23.23 -11.53
C ILE A 34 -26.61 -22.08 -12.30
N THR A 35 -27.75 -21.61 -11.82
CA THR A 35 -28.40 -20.37 -12.28
C THR A 35 -27.93 -19.18 -11.45
N THR A 36 -27.48 -18.12 -12.11
CA THR A 36 -27.07 -16.86 -11.47
C THR A 36 -27.90 -15.72 -12.03
N LYS A 37 -28.29 -14.77 -11.19
CA LYS A 37 -29.10 -13.59 -11.55
C LYS A 37 -28.22 -12.37 -11.78
N HIS A 38 -27.12 -12.25 -11.05
CA HIS A 38 -26.23 -11.08 -11.08
C HIS A 38 -24.86 -11.41 -11.70
N SER A 39 -24.21 -10.40 -12.27
CA SER A 39 -22.87 -10.52 -12.85
C SER A 39 -21.84 -10.99 -11.82
N TYR A 40 -21.88 -10.44 -10.60
CA TYR A 40 -21.01 -10.83 -9.49
C TYR A 40 -21.15 -12.33 -9.12
N GLU A 41 -22.38 -12.81 -8.92
CA GLU A 41 -22.64 -14.24 -8.69
C GLU A 41 -22.09 -15.11 -9.83
N THR A 42 -22.23 -14.63 -11.08
CA THR A 42 -21.76 -15.34 -12.27
C THR A 42 -20.23 -15.45 -12.29
N ILE A 43 -19.51 -14.40 -11.85
CA ILE A 43 -18.05 -14.41 -11.68
C ILE A 43 -17.66 -15.40 -10.58
N GLN A 44 -18.29 -15.32 -9.40
CA GLN A 44 -17.98 -16.21 -8.28
C GLN A 44 -18.27 -17.68 -8.63
N ALA A 45 -19.36 -17.98 -9.35
CA ALA A 45 -19.66 -19.33 -9.83
C ALA A 45 -18.62 -19.85 -10.86
N ILE A 46 -18.09 -18.99 -11.73
CA ILE A 46 -16.99 -19.37 -12.65
C ILE A 46 -15.73 -19.71 -11.85
N ILE A 47 -15.35 -18.87 -10.89
CA ILE A 47 -14.14 -19.04 -10.08
C ILE A 47 -14.25 -20.33 -9.24
N SER A 48 -15.33 -20.49 -8.47
CA SER A 48 -15.54 -21.63 -7.56
C SER A 48 -15.63 -22.99 -8.26
N HIS A 49 -16.09 -23.03 -9.52
CA HIS A 49 -16.21 -24.28 -10.28
C HIS A 49 -15.10 -24.49 -11.33
N SER A 50 -14.05 -23.67 -11.31
CA SER A 50 -12.88 -23.85 -12.16
C SER A 50 -11.81 -24.75 -11.50
N GLY A 51 -11.26 -25.70 -12.27
CA GLY A 51 -10.33 -26.71 -11.75
C GLY A 51 -8.87 -26.24 -11.68
N THR A 52 -8.33 -25.88 -12.85
CA THR A 52 -6.97 -25.34 -13.03
C THR A 52 -7.02 -24.04 -13.84
N PRO A 53 -6.13 -23.06 -13.58
CA PRO A 53 -6.21 -21.74 -14.20
C PRO A 53 -6.05 -21.80 -15.73
N LYS A 54 -5.10 -22.60 -16.25
CA LYS A 54 -4.90 -22.77 -17.70
C LYS A 54 -6.17 -23.31 -18.39
N SER A 55 -6.95 -24.19 -17.74
CA SER A 55 -8.22 -24.73 -18.29
C SER A 55 -9.38 -23.73 -18.35
N LEU A 56 -9.29 -22.60 -17.64
CA LEU A 56 -10.25 -21.51 -17.71
C LEU A 56 -9.82 -20.47 -18.76
N LEU A 57 -8.53 -20.10 -18.78
CA LEU A 57 -7.96 -19.14 -19.73
C LEU A 57 -7.96 -19.63 -21.19
N THR A 58 -7.72 -20.93 -21.43
CA THR A 58 -7.72 -21.53 -22.78
C THR A 58 -9.08 -21.52 -23.47
N ARG A 59 -10.20 -21.46 -22.72
CA ARG A 59 -11.56 -21.48 -23.28
C ARG A 59 -11.81 -20.37 -24.30
N GLN A 60 -12.51 -20.69 -25.38
CA GLN A 60 -12.77 -19.77 -26.50
C GLN A 60 -13.45 -18.45 -26.08
N LYS A 61 -14.28 -18.46 -25.03
CA LYS A 61 -14.97 -17.26 -24.52
C LYS A 61 -13.99 -16.25 -23.89
N MET A 62 -12.85 -16.71 -23.36
CA MET A 62 -11.73 -15.88 -22.93
C MET A 62 -10.93 -15.43 -24.16
N GLY A 63 -11.43 -14.41 -24.86
CA GLY A 63 -10.80 -13.88 -26.06
C GLY A 63 -9.50 -13.12 -25.77
N ARG A 64 -8.52 -13.26 -26.68
CA ARG A 64 -7.19 -12.60 -26.65
C ARG A 64 -7.22 -11.15 -26.16
N LYS A 65 -8.17 -10.34 -26.63
CA LYS A 65 -8.33 -8.92 -26.23
C LYS A 65 -8.39 -8.73 -24.71
N TYR A 66 -9.19 -9.52 -24.00
CA TYR A 66 -9.39 -9.35 -22.55
C TYR A 66 -8.15 -9.80 -21.75
N LEU A 67 -7.48 -10.85 -22.23
CA LEU A 67 -6.24 -11.36 -21.63
C LEU A 67 -5.08 -10.38 -21.83
N PHE A 68 -4.91 -9.86 -23.05
CA PHE A 68 -3.91 -8.84 -23.36
C PHE A 68 -4.15 -7.54 -22.58
N GLN A 69 -5.40 -7.06 -22.53
CA GLN A 69 -5.78 -5.88 -21.76
C GLN A 69 -5.47 -6.06 -20.25
N TYR A 70 -5.65 -7.26 -19.69
CA TYR A 70 -5.24 -7.55 -18.32
C TYR A 70 -3.72 -7.44 -18.13
N LEU A 71 -2.90 -7.99 -19.04
CA LEU A 71 -1.45 -7.81 -18.97
C LEU A 71 -1.03 -6.34 -19.11
N THR A 72 -1.67 -5.57 -20.00
CA THR A 72 -1.40 -4.13 -20.15
C THR A 72 -1.69 -3.32 -18.88
N GLU A 73 -2.78 -3.64 -18.18
CA GLU A 73 -3.15 -2.98 -16.91
C GLU A 73 -2.27 -3.38 -15.72
N ASN A 74 -1.49 -4.46 -15.83
CA ASN A 74 -0.46 -4.85 -14.84
C ASN A 74 0.96 -4.48 -15.33
N GLU A 75 1.07 -3.59 -16.33
CA GLU A 75 2.33 -3.12 -16.93
C GLU A 75 3.22 -4.20 -17.59
N ILE A 76 2.69 -5.41 -17.81
CA ILE A 76 3.44 -6.54 -18.38
C ILE A 76 3.55 -6.40 -19.90
N VAL A 77 4.75 -6.07 -20.36
CA VAL A 77 5.06 -5.88 -21.79
C VAL A 77 4.99 -7.22 -22.53
N VAL A 78 3.99 -7.36 -23.41
CA VAL A 78 3.86 -8.48 -24.36
C VAL A 78 3.69 -7.93 -25.78
N PRO A 79 4.36 -8.49 -26.81
CA PRO A 79 4.16 -8.07 -28.19
C PRO A 79 2.70 -8.12 -28.62
N LEU A 80 2.22 -7.05 -29.29
CA LEU A 80 0.82 -6.95 -29.75
C LEU A 80 0.41 -8.11 -30.67
N HIS A 81 1.37 -8.75 -31.32
CA HIS A 81 1.17 -9.88 -32.24
C HIS A 81 1.21 -11.27 -31.57
N SER A 82 1.64 -11.40 -30.30
CA SER A 82 1.75 -12.69 -29.58
C SER A 82 0.50 -13.57 -29.63
N GLU A 83 0.69 -14.87 -29.76
CA GLU A 83 -0.39 -15.86 -29.74
C GLU A 83 -1.13 -15.90 -28.39
N LYS A 84 -2.38 -16.40 -28.41
CA LYS A 84 -3.20 -16.55 -27.20
C LYS A 84 -2.47 -17.35 -26.11
N GLU A 85 -1.83 -18.45 -26.47
CA GLU A 85 -1.18 -19.34 -25.49
C GLU A 85 0.03 -18.67 -24.82
N LEU A 86 0.83 -17.89 -25.57
CA LEU A 86 1.91 -17.07 -25.00
C LEU A 86 1.39 -16.02 -23.99
N ILE A 87 0.23 -15.42 -24.29
CA ILE A 87 -0.44 -14.48 -23.37
C ILE A 87 -0.96 -15.22 -22.13
N ILE A 88 -1.50 -16.44 -22.26
CA ILE A 88 -1.92 -17.28 -21.14
C ILE A 88 -0.72 -17.63 -20.26
N ASP A 89 0.37 -18.11 -20.85
CA ASP A 89 1.54 -18.53 -20.06
C ASP A 89 2.21 -17.35 -19.36
N LYS A 90 2.20 -16.14 -19.94
CA LYS A 90 2.63 -14.92 -19.23
C LYS A 90 1.70 -14.51 -18.07
N ILE A 91 0.39 -14.72 -18.18
CA ILE A 91 -0.55 -14.54 -17.04
C ILE A 91 -0.25 -15.57 -15.93
N LEU A 92 0.01 -16.82 -16.29
CA LEU A 92 0.32 -17.89 -15.34
C LEU A 92 1.73 -17.78 -14.73
N GLU A 93 2.65 -17.11 -15.40
CA GLU A 93 3.98 -16.74 -14.88
C GLU A 93 3.85 -15.60 -13.85
N PHE A 94 3.09 -14.55 -14.19
CA PHE A 94 2.80 -13.42 -13.29
C PHE A 94 2.14 -13.85 -11.97
N TRP A 95 1.07 -14.65 -12.04
CA TRP A 95 0.38 -15.16 -10.84
C TRP A 95 1.24 -16.09 -9.97
N LYS A 96 2.39 -16.54 -10.47
CA LYS A 96 3.41 -17.26 -9.69
C LYS A 96 4.52 -16.35 -9.17
N SER A 97 4.97 -15.35 -9.95
CA SER A 97 6.00 -14.40 -9.49
C SER A 97 5.57 -13.62 -8.26
N ASP A 98 4.27 -13.30 -8.16
CA ASP A 98 3.68 -12.63 -6.99
C ASP A 98 3.77 -13.48 -5.72
N LEU A 99 3.82 -14.82 -5.85
CA LEU A 99 4.01 -15.74 -4.72
C LEU A 99 5.48 -15.76 -4.25
N THR A 100 6.45 -15.64 -5.16
CA THR A 100 7.89 -15.57 -4.81
C THR A 100 8.28 -14.24 -4.17
N ILE A 101 7.67 -13.11 -4.55
CA ILE A 101 7.96 -11.79 -3.96
C ILE A 101 7.69 -11.76 -2.44
N ILE A 102 6.74 -12.56 -1.96
CA ILE A 102 6.41 -12.69 -0.53
C ILE A 102 7.49 -13.47 0.25
N VAL A 103 8.35 -14.25 -0.44
CA VAL A 103 9.35 -15.14 0.18
C VAL A 103 10.79 -14.61 0.02
N GLU A 104 11.09 -13.88 -1.06
CA GLU A 104 12.47 -13.53 -1.45
C GLU A 104 12.99 -12.17 -0.94
N SER A 105 12.45 -11.66 0.17
CA SER A 105 12.95 -10.43 0.81
C SER A 105 14.34 -10.59 1.46
N ASP A 106 14.77 -11.82 1.79
CA ASP A 106 16.00 -12.09 2.56
C ASP A 106 17.00 -13.01 1.82
N LYS A 107 17.42 -12.65 0.60
CA LYS A 107 18.71 -13.16 0.06
C LYS A 107 19.46 -12.22 -0.86
N LYS A 108 20.08 -11.21 -0.25
CA LYS A 108 21.05 -10.31 -0.86
C LYS A 108 22.35 -11.06 -1.23
N GLN A 109 22.43 -11.66 -2.43
CA GLN A 109 23.69 -12.21 -2.94
C GLN A 109 24.54 -11.12 -3.59
N ASN A 110 25.59 -10.70 -2.87
CA ASN A 110 26.59 -9.74 -3.35
C ASN A 110 28.00 -10.30 -3.06
N THR A 111 28.52 -11.12 -3.96
CA THR A 111 29.90 -11.64 -3.93
C THR A 111 30.47 -11.71 -5.33
N ALA A 112 31.44 -10.85 -5.63
CA ALA A 112 32.27 -10.95 -6.82
C ALA A 112 33.58 -11.68 -6.48
N SER A 113 33.93 -12.73 -7.23
CA SER A 113 35.24 -13.40 -7.10
C SER A 113 35.66 -14.16 -8.36
N THR A 114 36.33 -13.41 -9.24
CA THR A 114 37.50 -13.80 -10.04
C THR A 114 37.95 -15.29 -10.12
N SER A 115 37.88 -15.82 -11.35
CA SER A 115 39.00 -16.39 -12.13
C SER A 115 39.48 -17.85 -11.94
N LYS A 116 40.01 -18.37 -13.07
CA LYS A 116 40.83 -19.58 -13.29
C LYS A 116 40.10 -20.92 -13.33
N ASP A 117 40.40 -21.84 -14.26
CA ASP A 117 41.13 -21.83 -15.56
C ASP A 117 40.52 -23.03 -16.39
N SER A 118 40.90 -23.49 -17.59
CA SER A 118 42.11 -23.43 -18.43
C SER A 118 41.77 -23.66 -19.92
N ALA A 119 42.78 -23.57 -20.81
CA ALA A 119 42.87 -24.21 -22.15
C ALA A 119 41.94 -23.69 -23.30
N ALA A 120 42.42 -23.45 -24.54
CA ALA A 120 43.79 -23.46 -25.07
C ALA A 120 43.94 -22.69 -26.42
N LYS A 121 45.22 -22.50 -26.81
CA LYS A 121 45.79 -22.24 -28.16
C LYS A 121 45.79 -20.81 -28.76
N VAL A 122 47.01 -20.45 -29.22
CA VAL A 122 47.37 -19.68 -30.45
C VAL A 122 47.25 -18.13 -30.42
N VAL A 123 48.25 -17.31 -30.83
CA VAL A 123 49.73 -17.48 -30.97
C VAL A 123 50.44 -16.12 -31.20
N LYS A 124 51.80 -16.08 -31.11
CA LYS A 124 52.77 -15.02 -31.56
C LYS A 124 52.92 -13.70 -30.74
N LYS A 125 54.17 -13.50 -30.25
CA LYS A 125 55.10 -12.32 -30.36
C LYS A 125 54.53 -10.88 -30.23
N ASN A 126 55.20 -9.91 -29.58
CA ASN A 126 56.65 -9.63 -29.67
C ASN A 126 57.19 -8.65 -28.58
N LYS A 127 58.53 -8.66 -28.37
CA LYS A 127 59.43 -7.64 -27.75
C LYS A 127 59.23 -7.08 -26.30
N LYS A 128 60.39 -6.84 -25.69
CA LYS A 128 60.78 -6.25 -24.37
C LYS A 128 62.19 -5.59 -24.62
N PRO A 129 62.81 -4.71 -23.78
CA PRO A 129 62.37 -3.92 -22.61
C PRO A 129 62.55 -2.38 -22.81
N GLN A 130 62.27 -1.57 -21.78
CA GLN A 130 63.32 -0.79 -21.06
C GLN A 130 62.80 -0.24 -19.71
N LYS A 131 63.73 0.18 -18.85
CA LYS A 131 63.49 0.88 -17.56
C LYS A 131 63.95 2.33 -17.67
N THR A 132 63.31 3.24 -16.94
CA THR A 132 63.97 4.40 -16.30
C THR A 132 63.25 4.74 -14.99
N ASP A 133 64.00 4.80 -13.88
CA ASP A 133 63.51 5.25 -12.59
C ASP A 133 63.56 6.81 -12.52
N GLY A 134 62.57 7.49 -11.92
CA GLY A 134 62.50 8.96 -12.05
C GLY A 134 61.48 9.74 -11.21
N LYS A 135 61.79 9.94 -9.92
CA LYS A 135 61.61 11.19 -9.16
C LYS A 135 60.24 11.93 -9.16
N LEU A 136 59.50 11.69 -8.07
CA LEU A 136 58.84 12.70 -7.19
C LEU A 136 58.54 14.10 -7.78
N GLY A 137 57.25 14.42 -7.97
CA GLY A 137 56.75 15.77 -8.26
C GLY A 137 55.35 15.98 -7.67
N SER A 138 55.19 16.98 -6.79
CA SER A 138 53.92 17.26 -6.10
C SER A 138 53.23 18.48 -6.68
N VAL A 139 52.03 18.30 -7.25
CA VAL A 139 51.16 19.40 -7.69
C VAL A 139 49.73 19.13 -7.24
N LYS A 140 49.18 20.03 -6.42
CA LYS A 140 47.74 20.14 -6.18
C LYS A 140 47.17 21.19 -7.14
N ASN A 141 46.05 20.92 -7.80
CA ASN A 141 44.78 21.66 -7.60
C ASN A 141 43.75 21.49 -8.73
N THR A 142 42.48 21.68 -8.34
CA THR A 142 41.35 22.18 -9.16
C THR A 142 40.99 21.40 -10.43
N GLU A 143 40.48 20.18 -10.27
CA GLU A 143 39.38 19.69 -11.09
C GLU A 143 38.17 19.33 -10.20
N ARG A 144 37.34 20.33 -9.90
CA ARG A 144 35.99 20.14 -9.35
C ARG A 144 34.98 21.10 -9.99
N ASN A 145 33.84 20.51 -10.32
CA ASN A 145 32.55 21.11 -10.64
C ASN A 145 32.41 21.99 -11.90
N GLN A 146 32.26 21.34 -13.06
CA GLN A 146 31.50 21.88 -14.22
C GLN A 146 30.51 20.83 -14.83
N GLN A 147 30.05 19.85 -14.05
CA GLN A 147 29.15 18.78 -14.56
C GLN A 147 27.68 18.86 -14.09
N GLU A 148 27.29 19.83 -13.25
CA GLU A 148 25.89 19.97 -12.81
C GLU A 148 24.97 20.63 -13.86
N ALA A 149 25.52 21.42 -14.78
CA ALA A 149 24.77 22.26 -15.72
C ALA A 149 24.30 21.53 -17.00
N LYS A 150 23.67 20.34 -16.87
CA LYS A 150 22.92 19.64 -17.94
C LYS A 150 22.06 18.48 -17.42
N LYS A 151 21.09 18.75 -16.52
CA LYS A 151 19.95 17.82 -16.34
C LYS A 151 19.20 17.73 -17.68
N SER A 152 19.27 16.59 -18.37
CA SER A 152 18.55 16.36 -19.63
C SER A 152 17.04 16.65 -19.47
N PRO A 153 16.36 17.27 -20.45
CA PRO A 153 14.96 17.70 -20.30
C PRO A 153 13.99 16.54 -19.98
N SER A 154 14.32 15.32 -20.43
CA SER A 154 13.63 14.08 -20.04
C SER A 154 13.68 13.82 -18.53
N LYS A 155 14.84 14.01 -17.88
CA LYS A 155 15.03 13.79 -16.44
C LYS A 155 14.22 14.78 -15.60
N ILE A 156 14.16 16.04 -16.02
CA ILE A 156 13.36 17.09 -15.37
C ILE A 156 11.86 16.74 -15.42
N LYS A 157 11.36 16.27 -16.57
CA LYS A 157 9.96 15.88 -16.75
C LYS A 157 9.56 14.69 -15.88
N ILE A 158 10.46 13.70 -15.72
CA ILE A 158 10.26 12.55 -14.82
C ILE A 158 10.26 13.00 -13.35
N GLU A 159 11.19 13.89 -12.96
CA GLU A 159 11.29 14.44 -11.60
C GLU A 159 10.01 15.19 -11.19
N GLN A 160 9.41 15.96 -12.11
CA GLN A 160 8.11 16.61 -11.93
C GLN A 160 6.94 15.61 -11.81
N GLN A 161 6.90 14.57 -12.64
CA GLN A 161 5.86 13.53 -12.56
C GLN A 161 5.92 12.77 -11.23
N LEU A 162 7.12 12.41 -10.76
CA LEU A 162 7.31 11.75 -9.46
C LEU A 162 6.90 12.65 -8.28
N GLN A 163 7.07 13.96 -8.38
CA GLN A 163 6.57 14.90 -7.37
C GLN A 163 5.04 14.96 -7.37
N TYR A 164 4.40 15.06 -8.54
CA TYR A 164 2.94 15.05 -8.67
C TYR A 164 2.29 13.79 -8.09
N ILE A 165 2.89 12.61 -8.33
CA ILE A 165 2.42 11.34 -7.77
C ILE A 165 2.47 11.37 -6.24
N LYS A 166 3.60 11.77 -5.65
CA LYS A 166 3.76 11.87 -4.18
C LYS A 166 2.79 12.86 -3.53
N GLU A 167 2.49 13.96 -4.21
CA GLU A 167 1.49 14.94 -3.74
C GLU A 167 0.06 14.39 -3.83
N LYS A 168 -0.25 13.55 -4.84
CA LYS A 168 -1.53 12.83 -4.96
C LYS A 168 -1.70 11.74 -3.90
N GLU A 169 -0.68 10.92 -3.66
CA GLU A 169 -0.69 9.90 -2.59
C GLU A 169 -0.95 10.55 -1.23
N LYS A 170 -0.24 11.63 -0.92
CA LYS A 170 -0.39 12.40 0.32
C LYS A 170 -1.74 13.12 0.43
N ALA A 171 -2.39 13.44 -0.68
CA ALA A 171 -3.76 13.95 -0.67
C ALA A 171 -4.78 12.86 -0.36
N LEU A 172 -4.61 11.66 -0.93
CA LEU A 172 -5.46 10.50 -0.68
C LEU A 172 -5.38 10.03 0.79
N GLU A 173 -4.18 9.97 1.35
CA GLU A 173 -3.97 9.64 2.77
C GLU A 173 -4.72 10.62 3.71
N ARG A 174 -4.64 11.93 3.41
CA ARG A 174 -5.38 12.97 4.15
C ARG A 174 -6.89 12.80 4.02
N GLU A 175 -7.39 12.42 2.85
CA GLU A 175 -8.82 12.17 2.65
C GLU A 175 -9.31 10.98 3.47
N GLN A 176 -8.56 9.88 3.49
CA GLN A 176 -8.85 8.71 4.34
C GLN A 176 -8.84 9.08 5.83
N GLN A 177 -7.86 9.86 6.29
CA GLN A 177 -7.82 10.37 7.66
C GLN A 177 -9.05 11.25 8.00
N LEU A 178 -9.50 12.09 7.06
CA LEU A 178 -10.72 12.90 7.22
C LEU A 178 -12.00 12.06 7.23
N GLN A 179 -12.08 10.96 6.47
CA GLN A 179 -13.20 10.00 6.56
C GLN A 179 -13.28 9.37 7.96
N ILE A 180 -12.15 8.88 8.50
CA ILE A 180 -12.07 8.31 9.86
C ILE A 180 -12.50 9.33 10.94
N ILE A 181 -12.13 10.60 10.78
CA ILE A 181 -12.55 11.67 11.70
C ILE A 181 -14.08 11.92 11.61
N ARG A 182 -14.65 11.93 10.39
CA ARG A 182 -16.11 12.08 10.18
C ARG A 182 -16.93 10.91 10.72
N GLU A 183 -16.39 9.70 10.71
CA GLU A 183 -17.05 8.53 11.32
C GLU A 183 -17.08 8.66 12.85
N LYS A 184 -15.93 8.97 13.47
CA LYS A 184 -15.82 9.18 14.93
C LYS A 184 -16.67 10.37 15.42
N ALA A 185 -16.85 11.41 14.61
CA ALA A 185 -17.75 12.51 14.92
C ALA A 185 -19.22 12.04 15.01
N ARG A 186 -19.70 11.26 14.01
CA ARG A 186 -21.05 10.67 14.04
C ARG A 186 -21.25 9.73 15.22
N GLU A 187 -20.26 8.88 15.52
CA GLU A 187 -20.30 7.96 16.68
C GLU A 187 -20.43 8.72 18.02
N LEU A 188 -19.80 9.88 18.16
CA LEU A 188 -19.92 10.74 19.35
C LEU A 188 -21.28 11.46 19.42
N GLU A 189 -21.81 11.91 18.28
CA GLU A 189 -23.13 12.54 18.18
C GLU A 189 -24.26 11.55 18.55
N GLU A 190 -24.18 10.31 18.08
CA GLU A 190 -25.12 9.25 18.48
C GLU A 190 -25.02 8.93 19.98
N LYS A 191 -23.82 8.90 20.57
CA LYS A 191 -23.63 8.68 22.01
C LYS A 191 -24.21 9.83 22.84
N LEU A 192 -24.08 11.08 22.42
CA LEU A 192 -24.71 12.24 23.05
C LEU A 192 -26.24 12.13 22.99
N LYS A 193 -26.80 11.83 21.81
CA LYS A 193 -28.25 11.64 21.63
C LYS A 193 -28.82 10.52 22.51
N GLN A 194 -28.10 9.41 22.63
CA GLN A 194 -28.46 8.31 23.54
C GLN A 194 -28.36 8.72 25.03
N HIS A 195 -27.45 9.61 25.40
CA HIS A 195 -27.35 10.12 26.77
C HIS A 195 -28.55 11.01 27.12
N GLU A 196 -28.88 11.98 26.26
CA GLU A 196 -30.05 12.83 26.44
C GLU A 196 -31.36 12.04 26.57
N GLU A 197 -31.54 11.00 25.77
CA GLU A 197 -32.76 10.17 25.82
C GLU A 197 -32.86 9.39 27.14
N LYS A 198 -31.74 8.92 27.68
CA LYS A 198 -31.66 8.26 29.00
C LYS A 198 -31.99 9.25 30.12
N GLU A 199 -31.49 10.49 30.06
CA GLU A 199 -31.85 11.53 31.04
C GLU A 199 -33.33 11.91 30.99
N LYS A 200 -33.88 12.14 29.80
CA LYS A 200 -35.31 12.45 29.60
C LYS A 200 -36.21 11.36 30.21
N LYS A 201 -35.87 10.09 30.01
CA LYS A 201 -36.56 8.93 30.62
C LYS A 201 -36.41 8.90 32.16
N ASN A 202 -35.23 9.19 32.70
CA ASN A 202 -34.97 9.23 34.15
C ASN A 202 -35.78 10.34 34.86
N VAL A 203 -35.84 11.55 34.28
CA VAL A 203 -36.64 12.67 34.82
C VAL A 203 -38.13 12.33 34.85
N GLN A 204 -38.65 11.71 33.79
CA GLN A 204 -40.08 11.40 33.68
C GLN A 204 -40.53 10.31 34.66
N GLY A 205 -39.65 9.37 35.03
CA GLY A 205 -39.93 8.37 36.07
C GLY A 205 -40.16 8.97 37.47
N LYS A 206 -39.45 10.05 37.82
CA LYS A 206 -39.57 10.69 39.15
C LYS A 206 -40.88 11.46 39.36
N LYS A 207 -41.57 11.88 38.29
CA LYS A 207 -42.86 12.60 38.39
C LYS A 207 -44.08 11.74 38.69
N LYS A 208 -43.94 10.40 38.81
CA LYS A 208 -45.06 9.47 39.04
C LYS A 208 -45.11 8.86 40.44
N VAL A 209 -44.29 9.35 41.37
CA VAL A 209 -44.29 8.95 42.80
C VAL A 209 -44.39 10.22 43.64
N GLY A 210 -45.60 10.79 43.70
CA GLY A 210 -45.81 12.16 44.17
C GLY A 210 -47.20 12.43 44.75
N ASP A 211 -47.90 11.40 45.26
CA ASP A 211 -49.13 11.59 46.04
C ASP A 211 -49.34 10.44 47.04
N LYS A 212 -48.72 10.58 48.22
CA LYS A 212 -49.14 9.98 49.51
C LYS A 212 -48.20 10.41 50.65
N SER A 213 -48.69 11.33 51.48
CA SER A 213 -48.55 11.42 52.95
C SER A 213 -47.24 10.98 53.64
N GLY A 214 -46.71 11.84 54.51
CA GLY A 214 -45.97 11.39 55.70
C GLY A 214 -44.83 12.31 56.15
N GLU A 215 -44.85 12.68 57.43
CA GLU A 215 -43.76 13.42 58.10
C GLU A 215 -42.48 12.57 58.20
N GLY A 216 -41.31 13.21 58.16
CA GLY A 216 -40.02 12.49 58.08
C GLY A 216 -38.79 13.37 58.30
N THR A 217 -38.68 13.96 59.49
CA THR A 217 -37.70 15.02 59.80
C THR A 217 -36.25 14.52 59.99
N GLN A 218 -35.30 15.20 59.31
CA GLN A 218 -33.83 15.22 59.55
C GLN A 218 -32.93 14.03 59.12
N LYS A 219 -31.61 14.35 59.05
CA LYS A 219 -30.41 13.49 58.93
C LYS A 219 -30.12 12.76 57.59
N LYS A 220 -29.57 13.48 56.60
CA LYS A 220 -28.39 12.98 55.82
C LYS A 220 -27.55 14.03 55.05
N LYS A 221 -26.99 15.04 55.74
CA LYS A 221 -25.86 15.83 55.20
C LYS A 221 -24.55 15.01 55.24
N LYS A 222 -24.27 14.18 54.21
CA LYS A 222 -22.91 13.67 53.82
C LYS A 222 -22.98 12.70 52.61
N LYS A 223 -22.84 13.23 51.38
CA LYS A 223 -22.21 12.60 50.17
C LYS A 223 -22.45 13.44 48.90
N LEU A 224 -21.91 14.66 48.88
CA LEU A 224 -21.54 15.38 47.65
C LEU A 224 -20.17 16.00 47.89
N LYS A 225 -19.11 15.23 47.57
CA LYS A 225 -17.69 15.64 47.53
C LYS A 225 -16.83 14.44 47.09
N THR A 226 -17.07 13.99 45.86
CA THR A 226 -16.26 13.02 45.11
C THR A 226 -16.83 12.99 43.70
N ASP A 227 -16.17 13.66 42.75
CA ASP A 227 -16.27 13.48 41.30
C ASP A 227 -15.45 14.58 40.57
N GLU A 228 -15.61 15.86 40.95
CA GLU A 228 -14.94 17.00 40.29
C GLU A 228 -13.40 16.96 40.33
N GLU A 229 -12.81 16.41 41.39
CA GLU A 229 -11.35 16.32 41.55
C GLU A 229 -10.70 15.42 40.46
N SER A 230 -11.44 14.45 39.91
CA SER A 230 -10.95 13.55 38.85
C SER A 230 -10.75 14.25 37.49
N ASN A 231 -11.48 15.33 37.22
CA ASN A 231 -11.44 16.04 35.94
C ASN A 231 -10.24 17.01 35.87
N GLN A 232 -9.90 17.67 36.99
CA GLN A 232 -8.77 18.62 37.02
C GLN A 232 -7.42 17.92 36.83
N GLN A 233 -7.24 16.72 37.38
CA GLN A 233 -5.98 15.98 37.32
C GLN A 233 -5.65 15.42 35.91
N ASN A 234 -6.66 15.23 35.04
CA ASN A 234 -6.45 14.86 33.64
C ASN A 234 -6.06 16.06 32.76
N GLN A 235 -6.51 17.27 33.09
CA GLN A 235 -6.20 18.48 32.31
C GLN A 235 -4.76 19.00 32.52
N THR A 236 -4.12 18.71 33.64
CA THR A 236 -2.72 19.07 33.89
C THR A 236 -1.75 18.20 33.08
N ILE A 237 -1.96 16.88 33.05
CA ILE A 237 -1.12 15.91 32.31
C ILE A 237 -1.09 16.24 30.80
N ALA A 238 -2.22 16.66 30.23
CA ALA A 238 -2.30 17.08 28.83
C ALA A 238 -1.44 18.34 28.54
N LYS A 239 -1.45 19.33 29.45
CA LYS A 239 -0.72 20.59 29.30
C LYS A 239 0.80 20.40 29.44
N GLU A 240 1.26 19.50 30.31
CA GLU A 240 2.70 19.25 30.48
C GLU A 240 3.34 18.59 29.24
N LYS A 241 2.67 17.62 28.62
CA LYS A 241 3.15 16.94 27.39
C LYS A 241 3.33 17.93 26.23
N ILE A 242 2.48 18.96 26.12
CA ILE A 242 2.59 20.01 25.10
C ILE A 242 3.78 20.93 25.37
N LYS A 243 4.10 21.23 26.64
CA LYS A 243 5.24 22.09 27.00
C LYS A 243 6.58 21.41 26.67
N LYS A 244 6.76 20.12 27.01
CA LYS A 244 8.01 19.38 26.76
C LYS A 244 8.32 19.23 25.26
N LYS A 245 7.30 19.12 24.38
CA LYS A 245 7.51 18.99 22.92
C LYS A 245 7.93 20.30 22.21
N LYS A 246 7.96 21.45 22.91
CA LYS A 246 8.42 22.74 22.35
C LYS A 246 9.86 23.13 22.71
N GLN A 247 10.57 22.35 23.51
CA GLN A 247 11.97 22.64 23.90
C GLN A 247 13.03 21.80 23.16
N SER A 248 12.63 20.77 22.40
CA SER A 248 13.55 19.97 21.57
C SER A 248 13.70 20.53 20.15
N VAL A 249 14.24 21.75 20.04
CA VAL A 249 14.74 22.27 18.75
C VAL A 249 16.23 21.90 18.66
N PRO A 250 16.67 21.10 17.67
CA PRO A 250 18.08 20.82 17.49
C PRO A 250 18.79 22.08 17.02
N VAL A 251 19.66 22.63 17.88
CA VAL A 251 20.58 23.71 17.50
C VAL A 251 21.66 23.08 16.61
N ASN A 252 21.67 23.43 15.32
CA ASN A 252 22.75 23.03 14.42
C ASN A 252 24.06 23.66 14.92
N PRO A 253 25.14 22.88 15.12
CA PRO A 253 26.44 23.44 15.45
C PRO A 253 26.95 24.27 14.27
N ALA A 254 27.23 25.55 14.52
CA ALA A 254 27.83 26.42 13.52
C ALA A 254 29.26 25.94 13.21
N ILE A 255 29.52 25.62 11.94
CA ILE A 255 30.85 25.21 11.49
C ILE A 255 31.74 26.45 11.46
N SER A 256 32.58 26.59 12.49
CA SER A 256 33.62 27.62 12.53
C SER A 256 34.70 27.30 11.51
N VAL A 257 34.72 28.07 10.41
CA VAL A 257 35.84 28.09 9.46
C VAL A 257 36.89 29.08 9.98
N GLY A 258 37.93 28.55 10.60
CA GLY A 258 39.09 29.34 11.03
C GLY A 258 39.82 29.94 9.82
N PHE A 259 40.22 31.21 9.95
CA PHE A 259 40.98 31.95 8.95
C PHE A 259 42.38 32.23 9.51
N THR A 260 43.41 31.79 8.80
CA THR A 260 44.84 31.95 9.12
C THR A 260 45.65 32.05 7.83
#